data_AF-A0A813U425-F1
#
_entry.id   AF-A0A813U425-F1
#
_cell.length_a   1.000
_cell.length_b   1.000
_cell.length_c   1.000
_cell.angle_alpha   90.00
_cell.angle_beta   90.00
_cell.angle_gamma   90.00
#
_symmetry.space_group_name_H-M   'P 1'
#
loop_
_entity.id
_entity.type
_entity.pdbx_description
1 polymer ?
#
loop_
_entity_poly.entity_id
_entity_poly.type
_entity_poly.pdbx_seq_one_letter_code
_entity_poly.pdbx_strand_id
1 'polypeptide(L)'
;MMHAASVLPDGKVLVTGGTNSAENSAELYNPSTGTWTTTGNLNNPRMFHTASVLPDGNVLVTGGINVYILNSAELYDSSTNEERLVLFKNWLNEHNVIWKNVDIRSSILYGGFALYSTSSEELPIIEISTSLLMSSESAKNSSTFIPPTSAVFNQAEQHIDQETLMLTLFLLHERSKGIKSFWYPYIQVLPTTFSTPLFHKENYVENTSVYYLTETMRQSMSEVYDLINPKIFTLEDFLWAYTIIGSRSFKLTDFSTTLIPLADLANHVSFAQEASLCTKSVDKQTNRLVLKTTDKKIEAGDELCVKYNSELANWQLLLYYAGDFNIKPQDTCYQALIGKDCVDFNLPQSNTYQMTYQCNTKQILKSAYLEKNGIEPKYTDFSHKKGSTRFCETLDYIFFNGDLTVEQVLELPDDPTSESYPDETHPSDHLMIAATFRLL
;
A
#
# COMPACT_ATOMS: atom_id res chain seq x y z
N MET A 1 23.91 9.17 36.47
CA MET A 1 22.68 8.36 36.56
C MET A 1 22.93 7.06 35.80
N MET A 2 22.48 5.93 36.32
CA MET A 2 22.56 4.62 35.62
C MET A 2 21.30 4.36 34.79
N HIS A 3 20.16 4.90 35.21
CA HIS A 3 18.90 4.98 34.46
C HIS A 3 18.84 6.25 33.59
N ALA A 4 17.90 6.26 32.65
CA ALA A 4 17.52 7.44 31.88
C ALA A 4 16.06 7.82 32.14
N ALA A 5 15.76 9.11 32.19
CA ALA A 5 14.42 9.65 32.34
C ALA A 5 14.09 10.60 31.18
N SER A 6 12.94 10.40 30.53
CA SER A 6 12.54 11.12 29.31
C SER A 6 11.10 11.63 29.46
N VAL A 7 10.88 12.93 29.27
CA VAL A 7 9.54 13.54 29.31
C VAL A 7 8.86 13.31 27.96
N LEU A 8 7.74 12.60 27.97
CA LEU A 8 6.95 12.27 26.79
C LEU A 8 6.04 13.45 26.38
N PRO A 9 5.55 13.48 25.12
CA PRO A 9 4.69 14.57 24.65
C PRO A 9 3.38 14.74 25.43
N ASP A 10 2.88 13.67 26.05
CA ASP A 10 1.68 13.69 26.91
C ASP A 10 1.97 14.18 28.34
N GLY A 11 3.22 14.52 28.64
CA GLY A 11 3.67 15.01 29.94
C GLY A 11 4.03 13.91 30.95
N LYS A 12 3.85 12.63 30.62
CA LYS A 12 4.37 11.52 31.44
C LYS A 12 5.91 11.48 31.35
N VAL A 13 6.55 10.81 32.30
CA VAL A 13 8.00 10.57 32.29
C VAL A 13 8.26 9.09 32.18
N LEU A 14 8.92 8.67 31.10
CA LEU A 14 9.45 7.32 30.96
C LEU A 14 10.79 7.24 31.69
N VAL A 15 10.92 6.28 32.60
CA VAL A 15 12.19 5.91 33.22
C VAL A 15 12.59 4.52 32.75
N THR A 16 13.82 4.38 32.27
CA THR A 16 14.35 3.13 31.72
C THR A 16 15.70 2.77 32.32
N GLY A 17 15.91 1.47 32.53
CA GLY A 17 17.17 0.90 32.98
C GLY A 17 17.54 1.24 34.42
N GLY A 18 18.61 0.62 34.91
CA GLY A 18 18.72 0.30 36.32
C GLY A 18 19.21 1.40 37.27
N THR A 19 19.16 1.07 38.56
CA THR A 19 19.54 1.98 39.65
C THR A 19 20.98 1.75 40.11
N ASN A 20 21.41 0.49 40.20
CA ASN A 20 22.76 0.06 40.65
C ASN A 20 23.41 -1.01 39.76
N SER A 21 22.67 -1.56 38.78
CA SER A 21 23.13 -2.54 37.80
C SER A 21 22.36 -2.36 36.49
N ALA A 22 22.74 -3.06 35.43
CA ALA A 22 21.93 -3.10 34.22
C ALA A 22 20.59 -3.78 34.49
N GLU A 23 19.49 -3.10 34.17
CA GLU A 23 18.13 -3.62 34.26
C GLU A 23 17.41 -3.36 32.95
N ASN A 24 16.41 -4.17 32.64
CA ASN A 24 15.54 -3.97 31.49
C ASN A 24 14.18 -3.40 31.85
N SER A 25 13.96 -3.06 33.12
CA SER A 25 12.74 -2.45 33.61
C SER A 25 12.50 -1.09 32.96
N ALA A 26 11.23 -0.79 32.73
CA ALA A 26 10.77 0.53 32.35
C ALA A 26 9.47 0.86 33.10
N GLU A 27 9.36 2.11 33.54
CA GLU A 27 8.22 2.59 34.28
C GLU A 27 7.80 3.98 33.77
N LEU A 28 6.49 4.23 33.77
CA LEU A 28 5.90 5.53 33.46
C LEU A 28 5.47 6.22 34.73
N TYR A 29 5.99 7.41 34.96
CA TYR A 29 5.46 8.33 35.96
C TYR A 29 4.43 9.25 35.32
N ASN A 30 3.24 9.31 35.90
CA ASN A 30 2.22 10.29 35.53
C ASN A 30 2.22 11.43 36.57
N PRO A 31 2.72 12.64 36.23
CA PRO A 31 2.76 13.76 37.16
C PRO A 31 1.37 14.27 37.60
N SER A 32 0.33 14.06 36.80
CA SER A 32 -1.03 14.52 37.11
C SER A 32 -1.68 13.73 38.26
N THR A 33 -1.31 12.46 38.40
CA THR A 33 -1.84 11.55 39.43
C THR A 33 -0.79 11.20 40.48
N GLY A 34 0.49 11.48 40.23
CA GLY A 34 1.61 11.11 41.09
C GLY A 34 1.87 9.60 41.14
N THR A 35 1.41 8.85 40.12
CA THR A 35 1.47 7.38 40.11
C THR A 35 2.55 6.86 39.16
N TRP A 36 3.17 5.74 39.55
CA TRP A 36 4.07 4.96 38.70
C TRP A 36 3.34 3.73 38.16
N THR A 37 3.56 3.43 36.88
CA THR A 37 3.02 2.24 36.23
C THR A 37 4.15 1.53 35.49
N THR A 38 4.34 0.24 35.75
CA THR A 38 5.27 -0.60 34.98
C THR A 38 4.80 -0.69 33.52
N THR A 39 5.73 -0.56 32.57
CA THR A 39 5.43 -0.59 31.13
C THR A 39 6.32 -1.63 30.41
N GLY A 40 6.31 -1.64 29.08
CA GLY A 40 7.13 -2.54 28.25
C GLY A 40 8.61 -2.47 28.60
N ASN A 41 9.19 -3.62 28.92
CA ASN A 41 10.62 -3.74 29.23
C ASN A 41 11.49 -3.50 28.00
N LEU A 42 12.72 -3.06 28.24
CA LEU A 42 13.79 -3.12 27.24
C LEU A 42 14.06 -4.58 26.85
N ASN A 43 14.43 -4.80 25.59
CA ASN A 43 14.83 -6.11 25.07
C ASN A 43 16.16 -6.57 25.69
N ASN A 44 17.05 -5.61 25.97
CA ASN A 44 18.32 -5.87 26.63
C ASN A 44 18.41 -5.08 27.93
N PRO A 45 18.84 -5.67 29.06
CA PRO A 45 19.16 -4.90 30.25
C PRO A 45 20.26 -3.87 29.97
N ARG A 46 20.09 -2.62 30.42
CA ARG A 46 21.05 -1.54 30.20
C ARG A 46 21.25 -0.70 31.47
N MET A 47 22.46 -0.20 31.63
CA MET A 47 22.78 0.98 32.44
C MET A 47 23.70 1.91 31.65
N PHE A 48 23.74 3.19 32.03
CA PHE A 48 24.52 4.21 31.33
C PHE A 48 24.15 4.38 29.84
N HIS A 49 22.93 4.02 29.46
CA HIS A 49 22.38 4.26 28.12
C HIS A 49 21.89 5.70 27.98
N THR A 50 21.61 6.10 26.73
CA THR A 50 20.89 7.35 26.42
C THR A 50 19.48 7.03 25.97
N ALA A 51 18.51 7.84 26.38
CA ALA A 51 17.11 7.75 25.94
C ALA A 51 16.67 9.11 25.38
N SER A 52 16.30 9.12 24.09
CA SER A 52 15.93 10.33 23.34
C SER A 52 14.50 10.22 22.85
N VAL A 53 13.66 11.20 23.18
CA VAL A 53 12.29 11.28 22.68
C VAL A 53 12.31 11.73 21.22
N LEU A 54 11.64 10.98 20.36
CA LEU A 54 11.51 11.24 18.94
C LEU A 54 10.28 12.12 18.66
N PRO A 55 10.19 12.79 17.49
CA PRO A 55 9.06 13.66 17.15
C PRO A 55 7.70 12.96 17.19
N ASP A 56 7.66 11.66 16.88
CA ASP A 56 6.47 10.82 16.89
C ASP A 56 6.01 10.38 18.30
N GLY A 57 6.80 10.72 19.33
CA GLY A 57 6.54 10.41 20.74
C GLY A 57 7.27 9.18 21.26
N ASN A 58 7.79 8.33 20.37
CA ASN A 58 8.55 7.15 20.75
C ASN A 58 9.89 7.53 21.40
N VAL A 59 10.49 6.60 22.13
CA VAL A 59 11.78 6.83 22.79
C VAL A 59 12.85 5.92 22.23
N LEU A 60 13.86 6.50 21.58
CA LEU A 60 15.04 5.77 21.12
C LEU A 60 16.02 5.60 22.28
N VAL A 61 16.26 4.34 22.66
CA VAL A 61 17.22 3.95 23.68
C VAL A 61 18.47 3.40 23.00
N THR A 62 19.64 4.01 23.23
CA THR A 62 20.89 3.64 22.54
C THR A 62 22.02 3.28 23.51
N GLY A 63 22.79 2.27 23.11
CA GLY A 63 24.03 1.89 23.77
C GLY A 63 23.85 1.43 25.21
N GLY A 64 24.75 1.85 26.08
CA GLY A 64 24.80 1.42 27.47
C GLY A 64 25.66 0.18 27.70
N ILE A 65 25.61 -0.31 28.93
CA ILE A 65 26.47 -1.38 29.44
C ILE A 65 25.58 -2.39 30.18
N ASN A 66 25.85 -3.68 29.96
CA ASN A 66 25.43 -4.76 30.84
C ASN A 66 26.66 -5.54 31.35
N VAL A 67 26.74 -6.85 31.11
CA VAL A 67 28.01 -7.58 31.24
C VAL A 67 29.02 -7.12 30.17
N TYR A 68 28.53 -6.57 29.05
CA TYR A 68 29.32 -6.05 27.93
C TYR A 68 28.86 -4.64 27.53
N ILE A 69 29.70 -3.93 26.76
CA ILE A 69 29.29 -2.69 26.09
C ILE A 69 28.29 -3.05 24.98
N LEU A 70 27.15 -2.37 24.96
CA LEU A 70 26.11 -2.60 23.97
C LEU A 70 26.33 -1.72 22.75
N ASN A 71 26.31 -2.33 21.57
CA ASN A 71 26.26 -1.66 20.28
C ASN A 71 24.85 -1.66 19.67
N SER A 72 23.83 -2.02 20.46
CA SER A 72 22.44 -2.08 20.04
C SER A 72 21.67 -0.82 20.42
N ALA A 73 20.61 -0.54 19.67
CA ALA A 73 19.59 0.44 19.98
C ALA A 73 18.21 -0.23 19.94
N GLU A 74 17.24 0.35 20.64
CA GLU A 74 15.86 -0.10 20.60
C GLU A 74 14.89 1.08 20.72
N LEU A 75 13.70 0.89 20.17
CA LEU A 75 12.64 1.89 20.19
C LEU A 75 11.58 1.45 21.20
N TYR A 76 11.33 2.29 22.19
CA TYR A 76 10.21 2.14 23.10
C TYR A 76 8.99 2.86 22.53
N ASP A 77 7.93 2.10 22.31
CA ASP A 77 6.62 2.61 21.94
C ASP A 77 5.96 3.23 23.17
N SER A 78 5.77 4.55 23.15
CA SER A 78 5.23 5.27 24.28
C SER A 78 3.72 5.16 24.44
N SER A 79 3.03 4.54 23.48
CA SER A 79 1.57 4.53 23.41
C SER A 79 1.02 3.13 23.20
N THR A 80 0.12 2.71 24.08
CA THR A 80 -0.68 1.51 23.85
C THR A 80 -1.68 1.72 22.70
N ASN A 81 -2.14 0.63 22.08
CA ASN A 81 -3.22 0.73 21.08
C ASN A 81 -4.48 1.39 21.64
N GLU A 82 -4.77 1.19 22.93
CA GLU A 82 -5.90 1.83 23.61
C GLU A 82 -5.72 3.35 23.71
N GLU A 83 -4.53 3.82 24.09
CA GLU A 83 -4.23 5.27 24.16
C GLU A 83 -4.27 5.92 22.77
N ARG A 84 -3.71 5.26 21.75
CA ARG A 84 -3.81 5.72 20.34
C ARG A 84 -5.25 5.87 19.90
N LEU A 85 -6.09 4.89 20.27
CA LEU A 85 -7.49 4.90 19.93
C LEU A 85 -8.25 6.01 20.65
N VAL A 86 -7.98 6.25 21.94
CA VAL A 86 -8.56 7.37 22.69
C VAL A 86 -8.18 8.71 22.05
N LEU A 87 -6.90 8.89 21.69
CA LEU A 87 -6.43 10.08 21.00
C LEU A 87 -7.17 10.30 19.67
N PHE A 88 -7.33 9.24 18.88
CA PHE A 88 -8.05 9.32 17.62
C PHE A 88 -9.54 9.61 17.79
N LYS A 89 -10.22 8.94 18.73
CA LYS A 89 -11.64 9.19 19.04
C LYS A 89 -11.87 10.63 19.51
N ASN A 90 -10.97 11.19 20.32
CA ASN A 90 -11.05 12.60 20.73
C ASN A 90 -10.89 13.54 19.55
N TRP A 91 -9.91 13.30 18.67
CA TRP A 91 -9.72 14.09 17.46
C TRP A 91 -10.96 14.05 16.55
N LEU A 92 -11.61 12.89 16.38
CA LEU A 92 -12.86 12.78 15.61
C LEU A 92 -13.97 13.67 16.20
N ASN A 93 -14.13 13.66 17.53
CA ASN A 93 -15.13 14.48 18.22
C ASN A 93 -14.84 15.98 18.10
N GLU A 94 -13.58 16.39 18.28
CA GLU A 94 -13.13 17.79 18.14
C GLU A 94 -13.40 18.35 16.76
N HIS A 95 -13.29 17.51 15.72
CA HIS A 95 -13.50 17.88 14.33
C HIS A 95 -14.93 17.59 13.84
N ASN A 96 -15.87 17.34 14.76
CA ASN A 96 -17.29 17.13 14.50
C ASN A 96 -17.56 16.00 13.49
N VAL A 97 -16.74 14.95 13.48
CA VAL A 97 -16.99 13.74 12.68
C VAL A 97 -18.21 13.03 13.26
N ILE A 98 -19.15 12.67 12.39
CA ILE A 98 -20.36 11.94 12.77
C ILE A 98 -20.05 10.46 12.52
N TRP A 99 -20.27 9.62 13.53
CA TRP A 99 -19.96 8.19 13.49
C TRP A 99 -20.97 7.42 14.37
N LYS A 100 -22.26 7.59 14.06
CA LYS A 100 -23.33 7.03 14.89
C LYS A 100 -23.48 5.54 14.62
N ASN A 101 -23.78 4.81 15.68
CA ASN A 101 -23.92 3.36 15.67
C ASN A 101 -22.65 2.61 15.23
N VAL A 102 -21.49 3.27 15.29
CA VAL A 102 -20.18 2.72 14.93
C VAL A 102 -19.29 2.74 16.17
N ASP A 103 -18.54 1.65 16.38
CA ASP A 103 -17.43 1.60 17.32
C ASP A 103 -16.14 1.24 16.57
N ILE A 104 -15.00 1.70 17.08
CA ILE A 104 -13.67 1.33 16.59
C ILE A 104 -13.04 0.46 17.67
N ARG A 105 -12.53 -0.70 17.29
CA ARG A 105 -11.88 -1.67 18.19
C ARG A 105 -10.61 -2.23 17.56
N SER A 106 -9.69 -2.71 18.40
CA SER A 106 -8.54 -3.46 17.90
C SER A 106 -9.00 -4.77 17.26
N SER A 107 -8.49 -5.07 16.06
CA SER A 107 -8.76 -6.32 15.37
C SER A 107 -7.60 -7.28 15.56
N ILE A 108 -7.88 -8.41 16.20
CA ILE A 108 -6.92 -9.52 16.37
C ILE A 108 -6.66 -10.21 15.02
N LEU A 109 -7.66 -10.21 14.12
CA LEU A 109 -7.61 -10.90 12.83
C LEU A 109 -6.65 -10.22 11.84
N TYR A 110 -6.67 -8.89 11.78
CA TYR A 110 -5.97 -8.14 10.73
C TYR A 110 -4.75 -7.37 11.25
N GLY A 111 -4.60 -7.25 12.58
CA GLY A 111 -3.70 -6.27 13.18
C GLY A 111 -4.24 -4.84 13.00
N GLY A 112 -4.08 -3.99 14.00
CA GLY A 112 -4.60 -2.62 13.98
C GLY A 112 -6.07 -2.53 14.43
N PHE A 113 -6.86 -1.67 13.76
CA PHE A 113 -8.23 -1.34 14.17
C PHE A 113 -9.25 -1.64 13.07
N ALA A 114 -10.48 -1.96 13.49
CA ALA A 114 -11.62 -2.21 12.63
C ALA A 114 -12.89 -1.54 13.17
N LEU A 115 -13.89 -1.41 12.32
CA LEU A 115 -15.18 -0.80 12.64
C LEU A 115 -16.23 -1.86 12.95
N TYR A 116 -17.07 -1.61 13.95
CA TYR A 116 -18.13 -2.52 14.38
C TYR A 116 -19.44 -1.79 14.55
N SER A 117 -20.55 -2.46 14.23
CA SER A 117 -21.89 -1.96 14.57
C SER A 117 -22.11 -2.00 16.08
N THR A 118 -22.84 -1.02 16.59
CA THR A 118 -23.28 -1.00 18.00
C THR A 118 -24.79 -1.24 18.15
N SER A 119 -25.53 -1.32 17.05
CA SER A 119 -26.99 -1.46 17.06
C SER A 119 -27.45 -2.46 15.99
N SER A 120 -28.51 -3.21 16.31
CA SER A 120 -29.28 -4.01 15.35
C SER A 120 -30.51 -3.25 14.82
N GLU A 121 -30.88 -2.13 15.46
CA GLU A 121 -32.10 -1.37 15.14
C GLU A 121 -31.82 -0.13 14.30
N GLU A 122 -30.65 0.48 14.51
CA GLU A 122 -30.25 1.70 13.82
C GLU A 122 -29.03 1.46 12.94
N LEU A 123 -29.09 1.99 11.72
CA LEU A 123 -28.03 1.83 10.74
C LEU A 123 -26.78 2.66 11.12
N PRO A 124 -25.57 2.07 11.01
CA PRO A 124 -24.32 2.81 11.02
C PRO A 124 -24.30 3.98 10.05
N ILE A 125 -23.75 5.12 10.49
CA ILE A 125 -23.53 6.28 9.62
C ILE A 125 -22.22 6.96 9.97
N ILE A 126 -21.42 7.23 8.94
CA ILE A 126 -20.19 8.01 9.05
C ILE A 126 -20.30 9.22 8.13
N GLU A 127 -20.06 10.41 8.68
CA GLU A 127 -19.93 11.63 7.90
C GLU A 127 -18.66 12.36 8.31
N ILE A 128 -17.82 12.71 7.34
CA ILE A 128 -16.54 13.36 7.56
C ILE A 128 -16.41 14.59 6.67
N SER A 129 -15.96 15.72 7.21
CA SER A 129 -15.69 16.91 6.39
C SER A 129 -14.57 16.64 5.40
N THR A 130 -14.71 17.11 4.16
CA THR A 130 -13.66 16.97 3.14
C THR A 130 -12.34 17.66 3.53
N SER A 131 -12.39 18.63 4.44
CA SER A 131 -11.20 19.29 4.99
C SER A 131 -10.31 18.39 5.86
N LEU A 132 -10.84 17.25 6.33
CA LEU A 132 -10.12 16.29 7.16
C LEU A 132 -9.43 15.20 6.33
N LEU A 133 -9.73 15.13 5.04
CA LEU A 133 -9.19 14.11 4.14
C LEU A 133 -7.71 14.38 3.86
N MET A 134 -6.94 13.30 3.73
CA MET A 134 -5.57 13.39 3.26
C MET A 134 -5.53 13.00 1.77
N SER A 135 -5.32 14.00 0.93
CA SER A 135 -5.33 13.92 -0.53
C SER A 135 -4.19 14.72 -1.15
N SER A 136 -3.98 14.59 -2.46
CA SER A 136 -3.02 15.45 -3.17
C SER A 136 -3.36 16.94 -3.04
N GLU A 137 -4.63 17.30 -2.95
CA GLU A 137 -5.06 18.68 -2.74
C GLU A 137 -4.65 19.19 -1.35
N SER A 138 -4.79 18.37 -0.31
CA SER A 138 -4.27 18.72 1.02
C SER A 138 -2.74 18.84 1.03
N ALA A 139 -2.05 18.03 0.21
CA ALA A 139 -0.60 18.11 0.04
C ALA A 139 -0.19 19.42 -0.64
N LYS A 140 -0.87 19.82 -1.72
CA LYS A 140 -0.65 21.08 -2.45
C LYS A 140 -0.92 22.32 -1.57
N ASN A 141 -1.89 22.22 -0.66
CA ASN A 141 -2.25 23.30 0.26
C ASN A 141 -1.39 23.35 1.53
N SER A 142 -0.52 22.36 1.76
CA SER A 142 0.38 22.36 2.91
C SER A 142 1.48 23.40 2.74
N SER A 143 1.65 24.26 3.75
CA SER A 143 2.72 25.26 3.77
C SER A 143 4.11 24.68 4.08
N THR A 144 4.18 23.40 4.46
CA THR A 144 5.42 22.76 4.92
C THR A 144 5.87 21.60 4.03
N PHE A 145 4.97 21.07 3.19
CA PHE A 145 5.28 19.99 2.27
C PHE A 145 5.84 20.58 0.98
N ILE A 146 6.96 20.03 0.50
CA ILE A 146 7.55 20.40 -0.78
C ILE A 146 7.39 19.20 -1.72
N PRO A 147 6.50 19.28 -2.73
CA PRO A 147 6.31 18.18 -3.66
C PRO A 147 7.54 17.98 -4.55
N PRO A 148 7.74 16.76 -5.10
CA PRO A 148 8.77 16.52 -6.11
C PRO A 148 8.67 17.47 -7.31
N THR A 149 9.80 17.73 -7.95
CA THR A 149 9.81 18.49 -9.20
C THR A 149 9.12 17.71 -10.33
N SER A 150 8.63 18.39 -11.36
CA SER A 150 8.07 17.73 -12.54
C SER A 150 9.03 16.76 -13.21
N ALA A 151 10.35 17.02 -13.13
CA ALA A 151 11.35 16.09 -13.65
C ALA A 151 11.38 14.75 -12.89
N VAL A 152 11.23 14.79 -11.56
CA VAL A 152 11.12 13.58 -10.74
C VAL A 152 9.80 12.86 -11.04
N PHE A 153 8.69 13.59 -11.12
CA PHE A 153 7.40 12.99 -11.49
C PHE A 153 7.44 12.29 -12.84
N ASN A 154 7.99 12.93 -13.87
CA ASN A 154 8.08 12.34 -15.22
C ASN A 154 8.96 11.08 -15.25
N GLN A 155 10.01 11.02 -14.42
CA GLN A 155 10.85 9.82 -14.33
C GLN A 155 10.18 8.70 -13.54
N ALA A 156 9.42 9.05 -12.49
CA ALA A 156 8.71 8.09 -11.65
C ALA A 156 7.43 7.54 -12.32
N GLU A 157 6.87 8.24 -13.31
CA GLU A 157 5.59 7.91 -13.95
C GLU A 157 5.56 6.51 -14.59
N GLN A 158 6.72 5.97 -14.98
CA GLN A 158 6.83 4.59 -15.48
C GLN A 158 6.58 3.51 -14.39
N HIS A 159 6.61 3.89 -13.11
CA HIS A 159 6.49 2.99 -11.96
C HIS A 159 5.30 3.32 -11.04
N ILE A 160 4.97 4.61 -10.89
CA ILE A 160 3.95 5.09 -9.95
C ILE A 160 3.28 6.34 -10.50
N ASP A 161 1.95 6.41 -10.41
CA ASP A 161 1.23 7.60 -10.83
C ASP A 161 1.51 8.79 -9.88
N GLN A 162 1.42 10.00 -10.43
CA GLN A 162 1.81 11.21 -9.71
C GLN A 162 0.99 11.45 -8.44
N GLU A 163 -0.29 11.09 -8.45
CA GLU A 163 -1.20 11.31 -7.31
C GLU A 163 -0.86 10.35 -6.16
N THR A 164 -0.66 9.06 -6.45
CA THR A 164 -0.21 8.07 -5.47
C THR A 164 1.17 8.43 -4.92
N LEU A 165 2.12 8.87 -5.76
CA LEU A 165 3.43 9.30 -5.29
C LEU A 165 3.34 10.53 -4.39
N MET A 166 2.55 11.54 -4.78
CA MET A 166 2.37 12.76 -4.00
C MET A 166 1.77 12.45 -2.63
N LEU A 167 0.74 11.61 -2.58
CA LEU A 167 0.09 11.23 -1.33
C LEU A 167 0.99 10.36 -0.44
N THR A 168 1.78 9.45 -1.04
CA THR A 168 2.78 8.63 -0.34
C THR A 168 3.80 9.52 0.39
N LEU A 169 4.36 10.51 -0.32
CA LEU A 169 5.32 11.44 0.26
C LEU A 169 4.69 12.39 1.28
N PHE A 170 3.44 12.79 1.05
CA PHE A 170 2.72 13.66 1.98
C PHE A 170 2.42 12.94 3.30
N LEU A 171 2.04 11.66 3.25
CA LEU A 171 1.85 10.84 4.44
C LEU A 171 3.14 10.72 5.25
N LEU A 172 4.29 10.50 4.59
CA LEU A 172 5.60 10.46 5.25
C LEU A 172 5.98 11.80 5.88
N HIS A 173 5.74 12.90 5.17
CA HIS A 173 5.97 14.24 5.68
C HIS A 173 5.16 14.51 6.95
N GLU A 174 3.86 14.23 6.92
CA GLU A 174 2.99 14.40 8.08
C GLU A 174 3.36 13.45 9.22
N ARG A 175 3.74 12.20 8.93
CA ARG A 175 4.27 11.27 9.94
C ARG A 175 5.55 11.80 10.60
N SER A 176 6.46 12.38 9.82
CA SER A 176 7.74 12.93 10.34
C SER A 176 7.55 14.12 11.29
N LYS A 177 6.45 14.86 11.15
CA LYS A 177 6.09 15.95 12.06
C LYS A 177 5.64 15.45 13.43
N GLY A 178 5.32 14.16 13.55
CA GLY A 178 4.86 13.53 14.77
C GLY A 178 3.69 14.29 15.38
N ILE A 179 3.72 14.58 16.68
CA ILE A 179 2.60 15.23 17.38
C ILE A 179 2.21 16.61 16.82
N LYS A 180 3.06 17.24 16.00
CA LYS A 180 2.76 18.52 15.34
C LYS A 180 1.94 18.36 14.06
N SER A 181 1.73 17.14 13.58
CA SER A 181 0.87 16.89 12.43
C SER A 181 -0.59 17.03 12.83
N PHE A 182 -1.36 17.68 11.95
CA PHE A 182 -2.81 17.72 12.05
C PHE A 182 -3.43 16.31 12.04
N TRP A 183 -2.84 15.39 11.25
CA TRP A 183 -3.26 14.01 11.11
C TRP A 183 -2.57 13.07 12.10
N TYR A 184 -1.81 13.56 13.09
CA TYR A 184 -1.09 12.69 14.02
C TYR A 184 -1.99 11.62 14.67
N PRO A 185 -3.17 11.96 15.25
CA PRO A 185 -4.07 10.95 15.82
C PRO A 185 -4.50 9.87 14.83
N TYR A 186 -4.74 10.26 13.58
CA TYR A 186 -5.12 9.34 12.52
C TYR A 186 -3.96 8.44 12.09
N ILE A 187 -2.76 8.99 11.92
CA ILE A 187 -1.56 8.22 11.56
C ILE A 187 -1.23 7.17 12.63
N GLN A 188 -1.50 7.45 13.91
CA GLN A 188 -1.30 6.49 14.99
C GLN A 188 -2.21 5.26 14.94
N VAL A 189 -3.36 5.32 14.25
CA VAL A 189 -4.27 4.17 14.10
C VAL A 189 -4.07 3.42 12.78
N LEU A 190 -3.12 3.83 11.95
CA LEU A 190 -2.73 3.09 10.76
C LEU A 190 -1.93 1.82 11.13
N PRO A 191 -2.03 0.74 10.35
CA PRO A 191 -1.22 -0.45 10.55
C PRO A 191 0.28 -0.15 10.48
N THR A 192 1.04 -0.74 11.39
CA THR A 192 2.50 -0.65 11.40
C THR A 192 3.17 -1.74 10.55
N THR A 193 2.43 -2.80 10.23
CA THR A 193 2.92 -3.95 9.45
C THR A 193 1.83 -4.43 8.50
N PHE A 194 2.24 -5.07 7.40
CA PHE A 194 1.33 -5.64 6.41
C PHE A 194 1.74 -7.05 6.08
N SER A 195 0.78 -7.94 5.90
CA SER A 195 1.03 -9.28 5.35
C SER A 195 1.32 -9.26 3.85
N THR A 196 1.47 -8.10 3.22
CA THR A 196 1.72 -7.99 1.78
C THR A 196 3.14 -8.46 1.45
N PRO A 197 3.36 -9.07 0.28
CA PRO A 197 4.70 -9.48 -0.14
C PRO A 197 5.61 -8.26 -0.37
N LEU A 198 5.03 -7.09 -0.64
CA LEU A 198 5.75 -5.81 -0.70
C LEU A 198 6.40 -5.44 0.63
N PHE A 199 5.89 -5.90 1.77
CA PHE A 199 6.43 -5.60 3.10
C PHE A 199 7.16 -6.80 3.73
N HIS A 200 6.65 -8.03 3.56
CA HIS A 200 7.25 -9.27 4.09
C HIS A 200 7.62 -10.26 2.97
N LYS A 201 8.81 -10.12 2.39
CA LYS A 201 9.34 -10.99 1.33
C LYS A 201 9.51 -12.45 1.77
N GLU A 202 9.93 -12.68 3.02
CA GLU A 202 10.35 -13.99 3.52
C GLU A 202 9.22 -15.03 3.59
N ASN A 203 7.97 -14.58 3.57
CA ASN A 203 6.79 -15.44 3.69
C ASN A 203 6.32 -16.03 2.34
N TYR A 204 6.98 -15.69 1.23
CA TYR A 204 6.54 -16.07 -0.11
C TYR A 204 7.50 -17.05 -0.79
N VAL A 205 6.92 -18.03 -1.48
CA VAL A 205 7.65 -19.14 -2.11
C VAL A 205 8.40 -18.64 -3.34
N GLU A 206 9.72 -18.81 -3.32
CA GLU A 206 10.60 -18.55 -4.46
C GLU A 206 10.12 -19.31 -5.71
N ASN A 207 10.34 -18.73 -6.90
CA ASN A 207 9.92 -19.27 -8.19
C ASN A 207 8.41 -19.31 -8.47
N THR A 208 7.61 -18.55 -7.70
CA THR A 208 6.20 -18.27 -8.05
C THR A 208 6.07 -16.95 -8.79
N SER A 209 5.04 -16.78 -9.62
CA SER A 209 4.77 -15.51 -10.32
C SER A 209 4.60 -14.34 -9.33
N VAL A 210 4.01 -14.58 -8.15
CA VAL A 210 3.90 -13.57 -7.10
C VAL A 210 5.25 -13.15 -6.54
N TYR A 211 6.18 -14.08 -6.34
CA TYR A 211 7.53 -13.74 -5.90
C TYR A 211 8.22 -12.81 -6.91
N TYR A 212 8.19 -13.16 -8.21
CA TYR A 212 8.82 -12.31 -9.23
C TYR A 212 8.15 -10.95 -9.39
N LEU A 213 6.81 -10.89 -9.35
CA LEU A 213 6.07 -9.63 -9.40
C LEU A 213 6.39 -8.75 -8.20
N THR A 214 6.49 -9.34 -7.01
CA THR A 214 6.87 -8.63 -5.78
C THR A 214 8.27 -8.05 -5.90
N GLU A 215 9.25 -8.84 -6.34
CA GLU A 215 10.62 -8.36 -6.52
C GLU A 215 10.70 -7.22 -7.54
N THR A 216 9.98 -7.36 -8.65
CA THR A 216 9.93 -6.33 -9.71
C THR A 216 9.32 -5.02 -9.18
N MET A 217 8.24 -5.11 -8.39
CA MET A 217 7.63 -3.93 -7.80
C MET A 217 8.51 -3.30 -6.72
N ARG A 218 9.14 -4.11 -5.86
CA ARG A 218 10.09 -3.60 -4.85
C ARG A 218 11.28 -2.90 -5.50
N GLN A 219 11.81 -3.45 -6.59
CA GLN A 219 12.85 -2.81 -7.39
C GLN A 219 12.36 -1.48 -7.97
N SER A 220 11.19 -1.47 -8.62
CA SER A 220 10.59 -0.25 -9.16
C SER A 220 10.41 0.83 -8.10
N MET A 221 9.93 0.46 -6.90
CA MET A 221 9.78 1.40 -5.79
C MET A 221 11.13 1.85 -5.21
N SER A 222 12.16 1.01 -5.26
CA SER A 222 13.53 1.41 -4.91
C SER A 222 14.08 2.44 -5.89
N GLU A 223 13.85 2.25 -7.19
CA GLU A 223 14.26 3.21 -8.22
C GLU A 223 13.55 4.56 -8.03
N VAL A 224 12.25 4.55 -7.77
CA VAL A 224 11.49 5.76 -7.41
C VAL A 224 12.04 6.42 -6.15
N TYR A 225 12.32 5.63 -5.11
CA TYR A 225 12.87 6.12 -3.86
C TYR A 225 14.23 6.82 -4.06
N ASP A 226 15.11 6.25 -4.90
CA ASP A 226 16.41 6.84 -5.22
C ASP A 226 16.29 8.18 -5.97
N LEU A 227 15.27 8.34 -6.82
CA LEU A 227 14.99 9.61 -7.53
C LEU A 227 14.64 10.77 -6.58
N ILE A 228 14.01 10.47 -5.45
CA ILE A 228 13.44 11.48 -4.54
C ILE A 228 14.50 12.04 -3.57
N ASN A 229 15.72 11.48 -3.57
CA ASN A 229 16.86 11.87 -2.72
C ASN A 229 16.54 11.74 -1.22
N PRO A 230 16.70 10.54 -0.65
CA PRO A 230 15.99 10.10 0.55
C PRO A 230 16.58 10.59 1.88
N LYS A 231 17.04 11.84 1.97
CA LYS A 231 17.67 12.37 3.20
C LYS A 231 16.73 12.48 4.42
N ILE A 232 15.48 12.00 4.32
CA ILE A 232 14.42 12.23 5.31
C ILE A 232 13.81 10.93 5.86
N PHE A 233 13.75 9.85 5.06
CA PHE A 233 13.10 8.58 5.45
C PHE A 233 13.76 7.39 4.74
N THR A 234 13.54 6.18 5.26
CA THR A 234 14.12 4.94 4.70
C THR A 234 13.28 4.37 3.57
N LEU A 235 13.83 3.40 2.82
CA LEU A 235 13.06 2.65 1.81
C LEU A 235 11.90 1.89 2.47
N GLU A 236 12.07 1.39 3.70
CA GLU A 236 11.00 0.71 4.44
C GLU A 236 9.86 1.67 4.80
N ASP A 237 10.18 2.90 5.19
CA ASP A 237 9.17 3.94 5.42
C ASP A 237 8.40 4.24 4.13
N PHE A 238 9.12 4.37 3.00
CA PHE A 238 8.51 4.59 1.70
C PHE A 238 7.56 3.45 1.29
N LEU A 239 8.01 2.21 1.41
CA LEU A 239 7.19 1.03 1.12
C LEU A 239 5.99 0.92 2.07
N TRP A 240 6.15 1.26 3.36
CA TRP A 240 5.04 1.33 4.31
C TRP A 240 3.99 2.34 3.85
N ALA A 241 4.40 3.58 3.52
CA ALA A 241 3.46 4.62 3.11
C ALA A 241 2.78 4.27 1.78
N TYR A 242 3.52 3.76 0.81
CA TYR A 242 2.98 3.30 -0.47
C TYR A 242 1.94 2.18 -0.25
N THR A 243 2.22 1.24 0.65
CA THR A 243 1.29 0.15 0.99
C THR A 243 0.04 0.70 1.69
N ILE A 244 0.15 1.69 2.59
CA ILE A 244 -1.03 2.38 3.14
C ILE A 244 -1.89 2.96 2.00
N ILE A 245 -1.28 3.70 1.06
CA ILE A 245 -2.05 4.33 -0.03
C ILE A 245 -2.73 3.26 -0.88
N GLY A 246 -2.00 2.22 -1.30
CA GLY A 246 -2.56 1.14 -2.12
C GLY A 246 -3.66 0.32 -1.42
N SER A 247 -3.62 0.23 -0.08
CA SER A 247 -4.51 -0.62 0.71
C SER A 247 -5.69 0.10 1.37
N ARG A 248 -5.67 1.43 1.46
CA ARG A 248 -6.64 2.20 2.25
C ARG A 248 -7.22 3.41 1.52
N SER A 249 -6.61 3.84 0.43
CA SER A 249 -7.13 5.00 -0.30
C SER A 249 -8.42 4.69 -1.05
N PHE A 250 -9.25 5.71 -1.18
CA PHE A 250 -10.46 5.70 -1.98
C PHE A 250 -10.27 6.58 -3.20
N LYS A 251 -10.86 6.17 -4.32
CA LYS A 251 -11.08 7.04 -5.48
C LYS A 251 -12.50 7.62 -5.37
N LEU A 252 -12.63 8.93 -5.31
CA LEU A 252 -13.93 9.62 -5.32
C LEU A 252 -14.15 10.25 -6.69
N THR A 253 -15.41 10.46 -7.10
CA THR A 253 -15.69 11.01 -8.44
C THR A 253 -15.18 12.46 -8.60
N ASP A 254 -15.11 13.21 -7.51
CA ASP A 254 -14.62 14.60 -7.46
C ASP A 254 -13.23 14.74 -6.79
N PHE A 255 -12.63 13.66 -6.27
CA PHE A 255 -11.32 13.68 -5.62
C PHE A 255 -10.44 12.54 -6.13
N SER A 256 -9.15 12.81 -6.34
CA SER A 256 -8.16 11.77 -6.65
C SER A 256 -7.98 10.79 -5.47
N THR A 257 -7.04 9.84 -5.61
CA THR A 257 -6.62 8.92 -4.54
C THR A 257 -6.52 9.65 -3.20
N THR A 258 -7.34 9.23 -2.22
CA THR A 258 -7.53 9.96 -0.95
C THR A 258 -7.65 9.00 0.23
N LEU A 259 -6.96 9.30 1.32
CA LEU A 259 -7.20 8.65 2.61
C LEU A 259 -8.31 9.38 3.36
N ILE A 260 -9.22 8.60 3.94
CA ILE A 260 -10.42 9.11 4.61
C ILE A 260 -10.38 8.62 6.05
N PRO A 261 -9.90 9.46 6.99
CA PRO A 261 -9.86 9.09 8.41
C PRO A 261 -11.18 8.47 8.87
N LEU A 262 -11.08 7.44 9.71
CA LEU A 262 -12.19 6.59 10.21
C LEU A 262 -12.77 5.64 9.15
N ALA A 263 -13.15 6.14 7.97
CA ALA A 263 -13.78 5.32 6.93
C ALA A 263 -12.85 4.22 6.40
N ASP A 264 -11.56 4.55 6.27
CA ASP A 264 -10.53 3.62 5.80
C ASP A 264 -10.09 2.58 6.83
N LEU A 265 -10.64 2.61 8.05
CA LEU A 265 -10.52 1.52 9.03
C LEU A 265 -11.48 0.37 8.75
N ALA A 266 -12.45 0.56 7.84
CA ALA A 266 -13.33 -0.51 7.41
C ALA A 266 -12.55 -1.53 6.58
N ASN A 267 -12.57 -2.80 6.97
CA ASN A 267 -11.91 -3.86 6.23
C ASN A 267 -12.68 -4.27 4.96
N HIS A 268 -12.02 -5.06 4.12
CA HIS A 268 -12.65 -5.66 2.97
C HIS A 268 -13.65 -6.75 3.35
N VAL A 269 -14.73 -6.87 2.59
CA VAL A 269 -15.49 -8.12 2.49
C VAL A 269 -15.34 -8.72 1.10
N SER A 270 -15.20 -10.05 1.03
CA SER A 270 -15.09 -10.78 -0.24
C SER A 270 -16.14 -10.34 -1.25
N PHE A 271 -15.80 -10.32 -2.55
CA PHE A 271 -16.70 -9.82 -3.60
C PHE A 271 -18.05 -10.54 -3.68
N ALA A 272 -18.09 -11.81 -3.26
CA ALA A 272 -19.29 -12.65 -3.19
C ALA A 272 -20.26 -12.24 -2.06
N GLN A 273 -19.77 -11.50 -1.06
CA GLN A 273 -20.57 -11.00 0.05
C GLN A 273 -20.96 -9.54 -0.17
N GLU A 274 -22.02 -9.11 0.51
CA GLU A 274 -22.42 -7.70 0.54
C GLU A 274 -21.55 -6.94 1.56
N ALA A 275 -21.06 -5.76 1.16
CA ALA A 275 -20.41 -4.84 2.08
C ALA A 275 -21.44 -4.26 3.05
N SER A 276 -21.02 -3.99 4.27
CA SER A 276 -21.88 -3.35 5.29
C SER A 276 -21.90 -1.83 5.10
N LEU A 277 -20.82 -1.26 4.57
CA LEU A 277 -20.68 0.16 4.24
C LEU A 277 -20.46 0.35 2.74
N CYS A 278 -21.02 1.42 2.19
CA CYS A 278 -20.79 1.83 0.82
C CYS A 278 -20.44 3.32 0.76
N THR A 279 -19.33 3.62 0.08
CA THR A 279 -18.92 5.00 -0.18
C THR A 279 -19.84 5.57 -1.25
N LYS A 280 -20.76 6.48 -0.87
CA LYS A 280 -21.65 7.16 -1.81
C LYS A 280 -21.67 8.66 -1.56
N SER A 281 -21.09 9.37 -2.55
CA SER A 281 -21.17 10.81 -2.80
C SER A 281 -20.66 11.74 -1.70
N VAL A 282 -19.96 12.78 -2.13
CA VAL A 282 -19.74 13.96 -1.32
C VAL A 282 -21.01 14.81 -1.40
N ASP A 283 -21.60 15.11 -0.25
CA ASP A 283 -22.66 16.11 -0.18
C ASP A 283 -22.02 17.49 -0.38
N LYS A 284 -22.24 18.06 -1.57
CA LYS A 284 -21.67 19.35 -1.97
C LYS A 284 -22.21 20.53 -1.17
N GLN A 285 -23.36 20.40 -0.51
CA GLN A 285 -23.93 21.48 0.31
C GLN A 285 -23.23 21.56 1.67
N THR A 286 -22.96 20.40 2.28
CA THR A 286 -22.32 20.32 3.60
C THR A 286 -20.80 20.14 3.49
N ASN A 287 -20.29 19.86 2.29
CA ASN A 287 -18.90 19.51 2.01
C ASN A 287 -18.41 18.35 2.89
N ARG A 288 -19.29 17.35 3.06
CA ARG A 288 -19.03 16.13 3.83
C ARG A 288 -19.10 14.92 2.92
N LEU A 289 -18.17 14.00 3.10
CA LEU A 289 -18.29 12.65 2.59
C LEU A 289 -19.20 11.87 3.55
N VAL A 290 -20.16 11.14 2.98
CA VAL A 290 -21.08 10.29 3.74
C VAL A 290 -20.87 8.84 3.35
N LEU A 291 -20.60 7.99 4.34
CA LEU A 291 -20.63 6.54 4.19
C LEU A 291 -21.92 6.04 4.81
N LYS A 292 -22.77 5.45 3.97
CA LYS A 292 -24.04 4.87 4.37
C LYS A 292 -23.93 3.35 4.35
N THR A 293 -24.75 2.72 5.16
CA THR A 293 -24.95 1.28 5.06
C THR A 293 -25.56 0.89 3.73
N THR A 294 -25.24 -0.31 3.28
CA THR A 294 -25.97 -0.97 2.20
C THR A 294 -27.30 -1.52 2.71
N ASP A 295 -28.05 -2.20 1.84
CA ASP A 295 -29.27 -2.91 2.21
C ASP A 295 -29.01 -4.20 3.01
N LYS A 296 -27.73 -4.50 3.30
CA LYS A 296 -27.31 -5.64 4.12
C LYS A 296 -27.87 -5.49 5.53
N LYS A 297 -28.44 -6.56 6.07
CA LYS A 297 -28.81 -6.64 7.48
C LYS A 297 -27.54 -6.66 8.35
N ILE A 298 -27.49 -5.79 9.36
CA ILE A 298 -26.36 -5.62 10.28
C ILE A 298 -26.88 -5.82 11.70
N GLU A 299 -26.22 -6.69 12.47
CA GLU A 299 -26.48 -6.88 13.90
C GLU A 299 -25.47 -6.12 14.76
N ALA A 300 -25.83 -5.82 16.00
CA ALA A 300 -24.91 -5.23 16.97
C ALA A 300 -23.69 -6.16 17.18
N GLY A 301 -22.49 -5.62 17.05
CA GLY A 301 -21.24 -6.36 17.12
C GLY A 301 -20.70 -6.86 15.78
N ASP A 302 -21.47 -6.76 14.68
CA ASP A 302 -20.98 -7.10 13.35
C ASP A 302 -19.87 -6.15 12.89
N GLU A 303 -18.88 -6.70 12.18
CA GLU A 303 -17.85 -5.89 11.55
C GLU A 303 -18.41 -5.12 10.35
N LEU A 304 -18.03 -3.85 10.25
CA LEU A 304 -18.42 -2.96 9.17
C LEU A 304 -17.35 -2.95 8.09
N CYS A 305 -17.68 -3.58 6.97
CA CYS A 305 -16.76 -3.77 5.85
C CYS A 305 -17.17 -2.98 4.61
N VAL A 306 -16.20 -2.65 3.77
CA VAL A 306 -16.38 -2.06 2.43
C VAL A 306 -15.98 -3.06 1.34
N LYS A 307 -16.38 -2.82 0.09
CA LYS A 307 -15.76 -3.49 -1.06
C LYS A 307 -14.57 -2.66 -1.51
N TYR A 308 -13.40 -3.29 -1.54
CA TYR A 308 -12.24 -2.72 -2.22
C TYR A 308 -12.44 -2.79 -3.73
N ASN A 309 -11.53 -2.16 -4.48
CA ASN A 309 -11.67 -2.02 -5.92
C ASN A 309 -11.90 -3.39 -6.62
N SER A 310 -13.10 -3.57 -7.17
CA SER A 310 -13.51 -4.79 -7.87
C SER A 310 -12.86 -4.98 -9.23
N GLU A 311 -12.23 -3.95 -9.78
CA GLU A 311 -11.50 -4.01 -11.05
C GLU A 311 -10.09 -4.56 -10.88
N LEU A 312 -9.58 -4.69 -9.65
CA LEU A 312 -8.25 -5.26 -9.42
C LEU A 312 -8.26 -6.77 -9.66
N ALA A 313 -7.27 -7.24 -10.41
CA ALA A 313 -6.96 -8.66 -10.54
C ALA A 313 -6.48 -9.23 -9.19
N ASN A 314 -6.63 -10.54 -8.98
CA ASN A 314 -6.34 -11.10 -7.67
C ASN A 314 -4.84 -11.02 -7.28
N TRP A 315 -3.91 -11.00 -8.24
CA TRP A 315 -2.49 -10.74 -7.95
C TRP A 315 -2.27 -9.31 -7.41
N GLN A 316 -2.98 -8.32 -7.93
CA GLN A 316 -2.96 -6.94 -7.40
C GLN A 316 -3.59 -6.90 -6.01
N LEU A 317 -4.66 -7.65 -5.80
CA LEU A 317 -5.29 -7.72 -4.49
C LEU A 317 -4.39 -8.37 -3.43
N LEU A 318 -3.63 -9.40 -3.80
CA LEU A 318 -2.63 -10.01 -2.93
C LEU A 318 -1.48 -9.03 -2.61
N LEU A 319 -1.01 -8.27 -3.60
CA LEU A 319 0.06 -7.28 -3.42
C LEU A 319 -0.34 -6.12 -2.51
N TYR A 320 -1.56 -5.60 -2.66
CA TYR A 320 -2.01 -4.41 -1.93
C TYR A 320 -2.70 -4.74 -0.61
N TYR A 321 -3.44 -5.85 -0.53
CA TYR A 321 -4.33 -6.14 0.61
C TYR A 321 -4.01 -7.46 1.32
N ALA A 322 -3.10 -8.28 0.78
CA ALA A 322 -2.70 -9.57 1.35
C ALA A 322 -3.86 -10.54 1.64
N GLY A 323 -4.97 -10.44 0.90
CA GLY A 323 -6.13 -11.29 1.05
C GLY A 323 -6.14 -12.46 0.06
N ASP A 324 -6.69 -13.59 0.49
CA ASP A 324 -7.11 -14.67 -0.40
C ASP A 324 -8.53 -14.35 -0.88
N PHE A 325 -8.64 -13.81 -2.10
CA PHE A 325 -9.93 -13.44 -2.67
C PHE A 325 -10.40 -14.59 -3.57
N ASN A 326 -11.59 -15.11 -3.31
CA ASN A 326 -12.23 -16.12 -4.16
C ASN A 326 -12.11 -15.74 -5.66
N ILE A 327 -11.69 -16.72 -6.48
CA ILE A 327 -11.34 -16.60 -7.90
C ILE A 327 -12.34 -15.73 -8.67
N LYS A 328 -11.85 -14.68 -9.35
CA LYS A 328 -12.70 -13.88 -10.25
C LYS A 328 -12.76 -14.57 -11.62
N PRO A 329 -13.88 -14.47 -12.37
CA PRO A 329 -13.99 -15.01 -13.73
C PRO A 329 -12.98 -14.43 -14.74
N GLN A 330 -12.32 -13.32 -14.38
CA GLN A 330 -11.32 -12.62 -15.19
C GLN A 330 -9.90 -13.23 -15.03
N ASP A 331 -9.74 -14.21 -14.13
CA ASP A 331 -8.47 -14.87 -13.88
C ASP A 331 -8.25 -16.08 -14.82
N THR A 332 -7.33 -15.97 -15.77
CA THR A 332 -6.82 -17.10 -16.56
C THR A 332 -5.63 -17.82 -15.90
N CYS A 333 -5.11 -17.30 -14.78
CA CYS A 333 -3.85 -17.80 -14.19
C CYS A 333 -3.84 -17.90 -12.65
N TYR A 334 -4.99 -17.85 -11.97
CA TYR A 334 -5.01 -17.85 -10.50
C TYR A 334 -4.74 -19.23 -9.86
N GLN A 335 -5.00 -20.33 -10.56
CA GLN A 335 -4.69 -21.66 -10.03
C GLN A 335 -3.17 -21.94 -9.91
N ALA A 336 -2.32 -21.12 -10.54
CA ALA A 336 -0.87 -21.25 -10.48
C ALA A 336 -0.23 -20.68 -9.19
N LEU A 337 -0.99 -19.94 -8.36
CA LEU A 337 -0.41 -19.10 -7.30
C LEU A 337 -0.25 -19.79 -5.94
N ILE A 338 -0.84 -20.98 -5.76
CA ILE A 338 -0.87 -21.69 -4.47
C ILE A 338 -0.25 -23.11 -4.57
N GLY A 339 0.58 -23.35 -5.58
CA GLY A 339 1.40 -24.58 -5.64
C GLY A 339 0.68 -25.82 -6.15
N LYS A 340 -0.05 -25.72 -7.26
CA LYS A 340 -0.37 -26.88 -8.10
C LYS A 340 -0.04 -26.60 -9.55
N ASP A 341 0.53 -27.61 -10.20
CA ASP A 341 0.96 -27.64 -11.60
C ASP A 341 -0.07 -27.02 -12.55
N CYS A 342 0.40 -26.19 -13.48
CA CYS A 342 -0.38 -25.80 -14.66
C CYS A 342 -0.62 -27.03 -15.53
N VAL A 343 -1.74 -27.73 -15.32
CA VAL A 343 -2.28 -28.67 -16.30
C VAL A 343 -3.80 -28.53 -16.33
N ASP A 344 -4.29 -27.69 -17.25
CA ASP A 344 -5.16 -28.12 -18.35
C ASP A 344 -5.93 -26.92 -18.92
N PHE A 345 -5.35 -26.31 -19.95
CA PHE A 345 -6.20 -26.00 -21.08
C PHE A 345 -6.46 -27.33 -21.79
N ASN A 346 -7.73 -27.69 -22.01
CA ASN A 346 -8.10 -28.70 -23.00
C ASN A 346 -7.56 -28.26 -24.37
N LEU A 347 -6.29 -28.58 -24.66
CA LEU A 347 -5.62 -28.25 -25.91
C LEU A 347 -4.95 -29.53 -26.46
N PRO A 348 -5.06 -29.77 -27.77
CA PRO A 348 -4.47 -30.94 -28.40
C PRO A 348 -2.94 -30.91 -28.27
N GLN A 349 -2.35 -32.09 -28.13
CA GLN A 349 -0.91 -32.34 -27.92
C GLN A 349 0.00 -31.79 -29.05
N SER A 350 0.20 -30.48 -29.13
CA SER A 350 1.19 -29.88 -30.03
C SER A 350 1.96 -28.74 -29.37
N ASN A 351 3.30 -28.80 -29.46
CA ASN A 351 4.29 -27.89 -28.85
C ASN A 351 4.33 -26.49 -29.50
N THR A 352 3.20 -25.92 -29.84
CA THR A 352 3.12 -24.65 -30.59
C THR A 352 2.16 -23.70 -29.89
N TYR A 353 2.66 -22.52 -29.50
CA TYR A 353 1.91 -21.51 -28.76
C TYR A 353 1.68 -20.26 -29.63
N GLN A 354 0.47 -19.71 -29.61
CA GLN A 354 0.12 -18.45 -30.28
C GLN A 354 -0.10 -17.34 -29.25
N MET A 355 0.52 -16.18 -29.47
CA MET A 355 0.23 -14.94 -28.74
C MET A 355 -0.27 -13.87 -29.73
N THR A 356 -1.22 -13.05 -29.28
CA THR A 356 -1.83 -11.96 -30.06
C THR A 356 -1.44 -10.62 -29.45
N TYR A 357 -1.00 -9.67 -30.27
CA TYR A 357 -0.57 -8.34 -29.85
C TYR A 357 -1.52 -7.25 -30.37
N GLN A 358 -1.73 -6.20 -29.58
CA GLN A 358 -2.47 -5.00 -29.98
C GLN A 358 -1.53 -3.78 -29.92
N CYS A 359 -1.48 -2.98 -30.99
CA CYS A 359 -0.42 -1.99 -31.22
C CYS A 359 -0.99 -0.54 -31.28
N ASN A 360 -0.50 0.39 -30.44
CA ASN A 360 -0.95 1.80 -30.31
C ASN A 360 0.21 2.81 -30.38
N THR A 361 0.15 3.82 -31.25
CA THR A 361 1.31 4.70 -31.57
C THR A 361 1.65 5.78 -30.50
N LYS A 362 2.79 5.65 -29.79
CA LYS A 362 3.75 6.72 -29.40
C LYS A 362 4.89 6.26 -28.44
N GLN A 363 6.13 6.60 -28.82
CA GLN A 363 7.41 6.71 -28.06
C GLN A 363 8.20 5.48 -27.53
N ILE A 364 9.46 5.35 -28.02
CA ILE A 364 10.35 4.17 -28.02
C ILE A 364 10.75 3.72 -26.60
N LEU A 365 10.44 2.48 -26.22
CA LEU A 365 11.03 1.82 -25.05
C LEU A 365 12.08 0.80 -25.49
N LYS A 366 13.34 1.07 -25.09
CA LYS A 366 14.38 0.06 -24.95
C LYS A 366 14.11 -0.65 -23.62
N SER A 367 13.74 -1.92 -23.62
CA SER A 367 13.77 -2.74 -22.41
C SER A 367 14.83 -3.83 -22.55
N ALA A 368 15.64 -3.93 -21.50
CA ALA A 368 16.77 -4.83 -21.34
C ALA A 368 16.31 -6.14 -20.71
N TYR A 369 16.91 -7.26 -21.14
CA TYR A 369 16.85 -8.53 -20.41
C TYR A 369 18.23 -8.85 -19.85
N LEU A 370 18.25 -9.19 -18.56
CA LEU A 370 19.42 -9.61 -17.80
C LEU A 370 19.95 -10.94 -18.34
N GLU A 371 21.18 -10.93 -18.85
CA GLU A 371 21.94 -12.16 -19.07
C GLU A 371 22.45 -12.72 -17.74
N LYS A 372 22.32 -14.03 -17.58
CA LYS A 372 23.24 -14.80 -16.74
C LYS A 372 24.23 -15.49 -17.68
N ASN A 373 25.49 -15.05 -17.58
CA ASN A 373 26.71 -15.64 -18.16
C ASN A 373 27.21 -15.08 -19.50
N GLY A 374 27.67 -13.83 -19.49
CA GLY A 374 28.92 -13.43 -20.17
C GLY A 374 29.03 -13.63 -21.67
N ILE A 375 27.99 -13.33 -22.45
CA ILE A 375 28.07 -13.25 -23.92
C ILE A 375 27.65 -11.83 -24.33
N GLU A 376 28.21 -11.26 -25.39
CA GLU A 376 27.79 -9.93 -25.83
C GLU A 376 26.34 -9.96 -26.38
N PRO A 377 25.51 -8.93 -26.12
CA PRO A 377 24.13 -8.90 -26.58
C PRO A 377 24.07 -8.95 -28.12
N LYS A 378 23.38 -9.97 -28.65
CA LYS A 378 23.03 -10.01 -30.07
C LYS A 378 21.70 -9.29 -30.30
N TYR A 379 21.78 -8.13 -30.94
CA TYR A 379 20.64 -7.39 -31.46
C TYR A 379 20.16 -8.03 -32.76
N THR A 380 18.87 -8.35 -32.86
CA THR A 380 18.24 -8.74 -34.12
C THR A 380 17.56 -7.50 -34.73
N ASP A 381 18.15 -6.98 -35.81
CA ASP A 381 17.59 -5.87 -36.59
C ASP A 381 16.29 -6.31 -37.28
N PHE A 382 15.14 -5.78 -36.85
CA PHE A 382 13.91 -5.86 -37.63
C PHE A 382 13.89 -4.73 -38.65
N SER A 383 14.58 -4.90 -39.77
CA SER A 383 14.46 -3.99 -40.91
C SER A 383 13.35 -4.46 -41.85
N HIS A 384 12.22 -3.76 -41.92
CA HIS A 384 11.54 -3.59 -43.21
C HIS A 384 10.61 -2.36 -43.31
N LYS A 385 10.90 -1.57 -44.36
CA LYS A 385 10.19 -0.43 -44.99
C LYS A 385 9.98 0.88 -44.20
N LYS A 386 10.74 1.88 -44.64
CA LYS A 386 10.67 3.33 -44.38
C LYS A 386 9.25 3.86 -44.10
N GLY A 387 9.07 4.48 -42.93
CA GLY A 387 8.16 5.62 -42.80
C GLY A 387 7.22 5.69 -41.60
N SER A 388 7.13 4.69 -40.73
CA SER A 388 6.21 4.76 -39.57
C SER A 388 6.72 3.96 -38.38
N THR A 389 6.92 4.64 -37.25
CA THR A 389 7.26 4.05 -35.95
C THR A 389 5.98 3.46 -35.35
N ARG A 390 5.89 2.13 -35.21
CA ARG A 390 4.74 1.43 -34.60
C ARG A 390 5.15 0.82 -33.26
N PHE A 391 4.21 0.80 -32.32
CA PHE A 391 4.32 0.36 -30.93
C PHE A 391 3.44 -0.84 -30.71
N CYS A 392 3.91 -1.87 -30.02
CA CYS A 392 3.06 -2.98 -29.60
C CYS A 392 3.10 -3.09 -28.09
N GLU A 393 1.92 -3.02 -27.46
CA GLU A 393 1.75 -3.34 -26.04
C GLU A 393 1.62 -4.85 -25.92
N THR A 394 2.34 -5.43 -24.96
CA THR A 394 2.29 -6.87 -24.69
C THR A 394 1.12 -7.11 -23.76
N LEU A 395 0.06 -7.77 -24.25
CA LEU A 395 -1.18 -7.94 -23.50
C LEU A 395 -1.18 -9.12 -22.52
N ASP A 396 -0.17 -9.99 -22.55
CA ASP A 396 -0.04 -11.09 -21.58
C ASP A 396 1.44 -11.39 -21.30
N TYR A 397 1.84 -11.36 -20.02
CA TYR A 397 3.13 -11.90 -19.59
C TYR A 397 2.99 -13.41 -19.40
N ILE A 398 3.44 -14.20 -20.37
CA ILE A 398 3.66 -15.64 -20.17
C ILE A 398 5.15 -15.85 -19.87
N PHE A 399 5.46 -16.18 -18.62
CA PHE A 399 6.82 -16.52 -18.22
C PHE A 399 7.14 -17.96 -18.65
N PHE A 400 8.15 -18.13 -19.51
CA PHE A 400 8.71 -19.43 -19.86
C PHE A 400 10.13 -19.55 -19.31
N ASN A 401 10.47 -20.71 -18.74
CA ASN A 401 11.85 -21.11 -18.50
C ASN A 401 12.31 -21.96 -19.69
N GLY A 402 13.00 -21.34 -20.66
CA GLY A 402 13.57 -22.01 -21.82
C GLY A 402 13.95 -21.04 -22.94
N ASP A 403 14.85 -21.44 -23.84
CA ASP A 403 15.18 -20.66 -25.03
C ASP A 403 13.98 -20.71 -26.00
N LEU A 404 13.50 -19.54 -26.44
CA LEU A 404 12.38 -19.41 -27.37
C LEU A 404 12.88 -19.08 -28.77
N THR A 405 12.28 -19.70 -29.79
CA THR A 405 12.46 -19.33 -31.20
C THR A 405 11.13 -18.94 -31.83
N VAL A 406 11.13 -17.84 -32.59
CA VAL A 406 9.96 -17.38 -33.35
C VAL A 406 9.90 -18.16 -34.66
N GLU A 407 8.84 -18.96 -34.85
CA GLU A 407 8.70 -19.76 -36.08
C GLU A 407 7.91 -19.03 -37.17
N GLN A 408 6.90 -18.23 -36.81
CA GLN A 408 6.05 -17.54 -37.79
C GLN A 408 5.37 -16.29 -37.21
N VAL A 409 5.17 -15.27 -38.03
CA VAL A 409 4.37 -14.07 -37.72
C VAL A 409 3.32 -13.90 -38.81
N LEU A 410 2.05 -13.75 -38.42
CA LEU A 410 0.89 -13.58 -39.30
C LEU A 410 0.18 -12.27 -38.97
N GLU A 411 -0.09 -11.45 -39.99
CA GLU A 411 -1.03 -10.33 -39.87
C GLU A 411 -2.45 -10.88 -39.99
N LEU A 412 -3.29 -10.60 -38.99
CA LEU A 412 -4.71 -10.96 -39.01
C LEU A 412 -5.51 -9.80 -39.64
N PRO A 413 -6.50 -10.09 -40.48
CA PRO A 413 -7.38 -9.06 -41.03
C PRO A 413 -8.25 -8.44 -39.93
N ASP A 414 -8.58 -7.15 -40.08
CA ASP A 414 -9.43 -6.41 -39.14
C ASP A 414 -10.79 -7.09 -38.98
N ASP A 415 -11.23 -7.23 -37.71
CA ASP A 415 -12.52 -7.83 -37.36
C ASP A 415 -13.67 -6.89 -37.81
N PRO A 416 -14.56 -7.32 -38.72
CA PRO A 416 -15.64 -6.48 -39.21
C PRO A 416 -16.83 -6.38 -38.23
N THR A 417 -16.76 -6.93 -37.02
CA THR A 417 -17.89 -6.99 -36.08
C THR A 417 -17.89 -5.95 -34.95
N SER A 418 -16.92 -5.02 -34.91
CA SER A 418 -17.05 -3.87 -34.01
C SER A 418 -18.10 -2.89 -34.57
N GLU A 419 -19.28 -2.83 -33.95
CA GLU A 419 -20.24 -1.75 -34.17
C GLU A 419 -19.55 -0.41 -33.85
N SER A 420 -19.14 0.30 -34.89
CA SER A 420 -18.56 1.63 -34.81
C SER A 420 -19.68 2.66 -34.65
N TYR A 421 -19.63 3.42 -33.55
CA TYR A 421 -20.27 4.73 -33.51
C TYR A 421 -19.51 5.65 -34.50
N PRO A 422 -20.20 6.39 -35.37
CA PRO A 422 -19.54 7.23 -36.35
C PRO A 422 -19.09 8.51 -35.67
N ASP A 423 -17.82 8.59 -35.29
CA ASP A 423 -17.16 9.89 -35.11
C ASP A 423 -16.10 10.03 -36.22
N GLU A 424 -16.51 10.71 -37.30
CA GLU A 424 -15.64 11.08 -38.41
C GLU A 424 -14.61 12.09 -37.92
N THR A 425 -13.48 11.64 -37.37
CA THR A 425 -12.21 12.41 -37.41
C THR A 425 -10.92 11.61 -37.17
N HIS A 426 -10.96 10.30 -36.86
CA HIS A 426 -9.75 9.48 -36.75
C HIS A 426 -9.97 8.05 -37.28
N PRO A 427 -9.31 7.61 -38.38
CA PRO A 427 -9.28 6.19 -38.71
C PRO A 427 -8.43 5.48 -37.65
N SER A 428 -9.05 4.57 -36.90
CA SER A 428 -8.36 3.66 -35.98
C SER A 428 -7.69 2.55 -36.79
N ASP A 429 -6.45 2.76 -37.21
CA ASP A 429 -5.59 1.72 -37.80
C ASP A 429 -5.13 0.75 -36.69
N HIS A 430 -6.00 -0.16 -36.27
CA HIS A 430 -5.60 -1.30 -35.45
C HIS A 430 -5.02 -2.38 -36.38
N LEU A 431 -3.91 -3.02 -35.99
CA LEU A 431 -3.38 -4.19 -36.70
C LEU A 431 -3.14 -5.28 -35.66
N MET A 432 -3.81 -6.41 -35.84
CA MET A 432 -3.65 -7.60 -34.99
C MET A 432 -2.55 -8.47 -35.59
N ILE A 433 -1.51 -8.76 -34.81
CA ILE A 433 -0.42 -9.65 -35.23
C ILE A 433 -0.44 -10.89 -34.33
N ALA A 434 -0.45 -12.07 -34.95
CA ALA A 434 -0.27 -13.34 -34.27
C ALA A 434 1.15 -13.86 -34.51
N ALA A 435 1.87 -14.20 -33.44
CA ALA A 435 3.19 -14.82 -33.53
C ALA A 435 3.16 -16.23 -32.91
N THR A 436 3.83 -17.15 -33.59
CA THR A 436 3.96 -18.55 -33.17
C THR A 436 5.37 -18.77 -32.64
N PHE A 437 5.45 -19.27 -31.40
CA PHE A 437 6.72 -19.53 -30.72
C PHE A 437 6.91 -21.03 -30.46
N ARG A 438 8.17 -21.47 -30.50
CA ARG A 438 8.58 -22.81 -30.12
C ARG A 438 9.60 -22.74 -28.98
N LEU A 439 9.35 -23.50 -27.92
CA LEU A 439 10.33 -23.78 -26.88
C LEU A 439 11.38 -24.76 -27.40
N LEU A 440 12.66 -24.45 -27.15
CA LEU A 440 13.80 -25.35 -27.39
C LEU A 440 14.06 -26.28 -26.22
#